data_AF-A0A7S1C551-F1
#
_entry.id   AF-A0A7S1C551-F1
#
_cell.length_a   1.000
_cell.length_b   1.000
_cell.length_c   1.000
_cell.angle_alpha   90.00
_cell.angle_beta   90.00
_cell.angle_gamma   90.00
#
_symmetry.space_group_name_H-M   'P 1'
#
loop_
_entity.id
_entity.type
_entity.pdbx_description
1 polymer ?
#
loop_
_entity_poly.entity_id
_entity_poly.type
_entity_poly.pdbx_seq_one_letter_code
_entity_poly.pdbx_strand_id
1 'polypeptide(L)'
;PPAPSAAAAPASDADMGVGDGVGEGGDARGSAPGDDDAARRLFVGLGPACRAASTMALVGALLKQPFDDVRIACYALLEAACAQPGAWGVRAVLSAPGALEQLTSGADSESTADAKVAKFAVLQAAWAGGGDAAVARLSSVGAGVAARVRERVLAGPYAVRTAAPTVMTEA
;
A
#
# COMPACT_ATOMS: atom_id res chain seq x y z
N PRO A 1 51.30 1.01 64.37
CA PRO A 1 52.35 1.18 63.33
C PRO A 1 51.82 0.75 61.94
N PRO A 2 52.15 1.48 60.87
CA PRO A 2 51.14 2.25 60.11
C PRO A 2 50.88 1.76 58.66
N ALA A 3 49.80 2.28 58.08
CA ALA A 3 49.53 2.31 56.63
C ALA A 3 50.58 3.14 55.86
N PRO A 4 50.66 3.04 54.51
CA PRO A 4 49.82 3.87 53.62
C PRO A 4 49.41 3.13 52.31
N SER A 5 48.20 3.22 51.73
CA SER A 5 47.54 4.32 51.00
C SER A 5 48.43 5.17 50.07
N ALA A 6 48.38 4.94 48.76
CA ALA A 6 48.27 6.01 47.75
C ALA A 6 48.18 5.44 46.30
N ALA A 7 47.40 6.16 45.50
CA ALA A 7 47.05 5.96 44.11
C ALA A 7 48.16 6.28 43.09
N ALA A 8 48.02 5.78 41.85
CA ALA A 8 48.20 6.53 40.59
C ALA A 8 47.93 5.65 39.33
N ALA A 9 47.12 6.16 38.41
CA ALA A 9 46.94 5.72 36.99
C ALA A 9 48.17 6.16 36.12
N PRO A 10 48.23 6.08 34.77
CA PRO A 10 47.23 5.67 33.76
C PRO A 10 47.77 4.87 32.52
N ALA A 11 46.84 4.61 31.58
CA ALA A 11 46.98 4.49 30.12
C ALA A 11 47.52 3.19 29.48
N SER A 12 46.71 2.63 28.57
CA SER A 12 47.14 2.22 27.22
C SER A 12 45.91 2.09 26.31
N ASP A 13 45.88 2.92 25.26
CA ASP A 13 45.01 2.84 24.10
C ASP A 13 45.16 1.51 23.33
N ALA A 14 44.04 0.98 22.85
CA ALA A 14 43.86 0.10 21.69
C ALA A 14 42.37 -0.30 21.67
N ASP A 15 41.61 -0.32 20.57
CA ASP A 15 41.87 -0.10 19.16
C ASP A 15 40.48 0.07 18.52
N MET A 16 40.42 0.87 17.46
CA MET A 16 39.21 1.30 16.77
C MET A 16 38.73 0.20 15.83
N GLY A 17 37.77 -0.60 16.28
CA GLY A 17 37.00 -1.50 15.43
C GLY A 17 35.80 -0.79 14.80
N VAL A 18 36.05 -0.05 13.71
CA VAL A 18 35.02 0.49 12.80
C VAL A 18 34.29 -0.67 12.15
N GLY A 19 33.06 -0.94 12.59
CA GLY A 19 32.13 -1.82 11.91
C GLY A 19 31.23 -0.99 11.00
N ASP A 20 31.65 -0.81 9.74
CA ASP A 20 30.83 -0.31 8.64
C ASP A 20 29.64 -1.25 8.43
N GLY A 21 28.53 -0.96 9.10
CA GLY A 21 27.22 -1.50 8.78
C GLY A 21 26.73 -0.84 7.50
N VAL A 22 27.12 -1.44 6.37
CA VAL A 22 26.66 -1.13 5.01
C VAL A 22 25.16 -0.84 5.01
N GLY A 23 24.83 0.41 4.68
CA GLY A 23 23.45 0.81 4.45
C GLY A 23 22.87 0.03 3.28
N GLU A 24 21.76 -0.68 3.51
CA GLU A 24 20.79 -0.95 2.46
C GLU A 24 20.13 0.39 2.12
N GLY A 25 20.80 1.14 1.25
CA GLY A 25 20.17 2.16 0.44
C GLY A 25 19.04 1.48 -0.30
N GLY A 26 17.81 1.70 0.16
CA GLY A 26 16.64 1.46 -0.64
C GLY A 26 16.87 2.16 -1.97
N ASP A 27 17.05 1.35 -3.01
CA ASP A 27 17.11 1.78 -4.39
C ASP A 27 15.79 2.50 -4.69
N ALA A 28 15.75 3.79 -4.37
CA ALA A 28 14.99 4.77 -5.11
C ALA A 28 15.65 4.81 -6.50
N ARG A 29 15.43 3.75 -7.29
CA ARG A 29 15.52 3.83 -8.74
C ARG A 29 14.54 4.92 -9.11
N GLY A 30 15.03 6.15 -9.18
CA GLY A 30 14.29 7.24 -9.78
C GLY A 30 13.92 6.74 -11.17
N SER A 31 12.63 6.49 -11.39
CA SER A 31 12.09 6.27 -12.72
C SER A 31 12.72 7.29 -13.64
N ALA A 32 13.27 6.85 -14.77
CA ALA A 32 13.66 7.81 -15.78
C ALA A 32 12.41 8.64 -16.13
N PRO A 33 12.52 9.94 -16.41
CA PRO A 33 11.37 10.81 -16.64
C PRO A 33 10.45 10.39 -17.81
N GLY A 34 10.79 9.34 -18.57
CA GLY A 34 9.94 8.70 -19.59
C GLY A 34 9.25 7.39 -19.17
N ASP A 35 9.66 6.73 -18.09
CA ASP A 35 9.15 5.41 -17.70
C ASP A 35 7.73 5.52 -17.10
N ASP A 36 7.47 6.57 -16.32
CA ASP A 36 6.15 6.83 -15.73
C ASP A 36 5.08 7.07 -16.80
N ASP A 37 5.47 7.72 -17.90
CA ASP A 37 4.59 7.96 -19.03
C ASP A 37 4.33 6.68 -19.83
N ALA A 38 5.34 5.80 -19.99
CA ALA A 38 5.17 4.49 -20.60
C ALA A 38 4.22 3.59 -19.80
N ALA A 39 4.42 3.50 -18.48
CA ALA A 39 3.55 2.72 -17.59
C ALA A 39 2.10 3.24 -17.62
N ARG A 40 1.92 4.57 -17.59
CA ARG A 40 0.61 5.20 -17.72
C ARG A 40 -0.07 4.89 -19.06
N ARG A 41 0.68 4.97 -20.17
CA ARG A 41 0.15 4.65 -21.51
C ARG A 41 -0.26 3.18 -21.61
N LEU A 42 0.57 2.27 -21.09
CA LEU A 42 0.24 0.83 -21.03
C LEU A 42 -1.02 0.59 -20.22
N PHE A 43 -1.11 1.17 -19.01
CA PHE A 43 -2.28 1.05 -18.17
C PHE A 43 -3.53 1.59 -18.89
N VAL A 44 -3.49 2.78 -19.48
CA VAL A 44 -4.65 3.37 -20.18
C VAL A 44 -5.03 2.59 -21.44
N GLY A 45 -4.06 2.01 -22.15
CA GLY A 45 -4.27 1.26 -23.39
C GLY A 45 -4.84 -0.15 -23.20
N LEU A 46 -4.67 -0.76 -22.03
CA LEU A 46 -5.07 -2.15 -21.77
C LEU A 46 -6.56 -2.40 -21.99
N GLY A 47 -7.43 -1.57 -21.41
CA GLY A 47 -8.88 -1.70 -21.56
C GLY A 47 -9.33 -1.65 -23.03
N PRO A 48 -8.98 -0.58 -23.79
CA PRO A 48 -9.28 -0.49 -25.22
C PRO A 48 -8.76 -1.67 -26.04
N ALA A 49 -7.54 -2.16 -25.76
CA ALA A 49 -7.00 -3.34 -26.44
C ALA A 49 -7.85 -4.60 -26.22
N CYS A 50 -8.53 -4.69 -25.08
CA CYS A 50 -9.48 -5.75 -24.73
C CYS A 50 -10.95 -5.40 -25.04
N ARG A 51 -11.22 -4.39 -25.88
CA ARG A 51 -12.58 -3.92 -26.24
C ARG A 51 -13.42 -3.39 -25.07
N ALA A 52 -12.78 -2.99 -23.97
CA ALA A 52 -13.43 -2.30 -22.86
C ALA A 52 -13.31 -0.78 -23.02
N ALA A 53 -14.27 -0.03 -22.48
CA ALA A 53 -14.26 1.43 -22.52
C ALA A 53 -13.05 2.05 -21.80
N SER A 54 -12.53 1.37 -20.78
CA SER A 54 -11.33 1.75 -20.04
C SER A 54 -10.73 0.54 -19.32
N THR A 55 -9.50 0.67 -18.84
CA THR A 55 -8.85 -0.39 -18.06
C THR A 55 -9.57 -0.68 -16.76
N MET A 56 -10.11 0.35 -16.09
CA MET A 56 -10.93 0.13 -14.90
C MET A 56 -12.27 -0.55 -15.23
N ALA A 57 -12.85 -0.32 -16.40
CA ALA A 57 -14.03 -1.06 -16.85
C ALA A 57 -13.71 -2.55 -17.11
N LEU A 58 -12.57 -2.84 -17.72
CA LEU A 58 -12.07 -4.21 -17.89
C LEU A 58 -11.85 -4.89 -16.53
N VAL A 59 -11.08 -4.26 -15.64
CA VAL A 59 -10.81 -4.77 -14.30
C VAL A 59 -12.11 -5.00 -13.53
N GLY A 60 -13.04 -4.05 -13.56
CA GLY A 60 -14.35 -4.20 -12.91
C GLY A 60 -15.19 -5.36 -13.47
N ALA A 61 -15.04 -5.72 -14.75
CA ALA A 61 -15.69 -6.88 -15.34
C ALA A 61 -15.00 -8.20 -14.94
N LEU A 62 -13.67 -8.20 -14.88
CA LEU A 62 -12.85 -9.36 -14.50
C LEU A 62 -13.00 -9.70 -13.01
N LEU A 63 -13.06 -8.70 -12.13
CA LEU A 63 -13.26 -8.91 -10.69
C LEU A 63 -14.61 -9.57 -10.35
N LYS A 64 -15.61 -9.47 -11.24
CA LYS A 64 -16.91 -10.14 -11.08
C LYS A 64 -16.86 -11.63 -11.43
N GLN A 65 -15.82 -12.08 -12.11
CA GLN A 65 -15.69 -13.49 -12.47
C GLN A 65 -15.36 -14.33 -11.23
N PRO A 66 -15.76 -15.61 -11.20
CA PRO A 66 -15.51 -16.52 -10.09
C PRO A 66 -14.13 -17.20 -10.18
N PHE A 67 -13.09 -16.47 -10.61
CA PHE A 67 -11.73 -17.00 -10.77
C PHE A 67 -10.76 -16.21 -9.91
N ASP A 68 -10.25 -16.83 -8.84
CA ASP A 68 -9.37 -16.16 -7.87
C ASP A 68 -8.07 -15.68 -8.51
N ASP A 69 -7.46 -16.47 -9.40
CA ASP A 69 -6.24 -16.07 -10.11
C ASP A 69 -6.43 -14.81 -10.95
N VAL A 70 -7.60 -14.67 -11.58
CA VAL A 70 -7.94 -13.47 -12.36
C VAL A 70 -8.11 -12.27 -11.43
N ARG A 71 -8.72 -12.45 -10.27
CA ARG A 71 -8.87 -11.38 -9.26
C ARG A 71 -7.51 -10.95 -8.71
N ILE A 72 -6.66 -11.90 -8.34
CA ILE A 72 -5.30 -11.66 -7.87
C ILE A 72 -4.50 -10.89 -8.93
N ALA A 73 -4.56 -11.31 -10.20
CA ALA A 73 -3.90 -10.60 -11.30
C ALA A 73 -4.45 -9.18 -11.49
N CYS A 74 -5.77 -8.98 -11.36
CA CYS A 74 -6.37 -7.64 -11.37
C CYS A 74 -5.83 -6.78 -10.23
N TYR A 75 -5.80 -7.31 -9.01
CA TYR A 75 -5.26 -6.59 -7.86
C TYR A 75 -3.77 -6.28 -8.01
N ALA A 76 -2.97 -7.20 -8.54
CA ALA A 76 -1.57 -6.95 -8.86
C ALA A 76 -1.39 -5.81 -9.89
N LEU A 77 -2.24 -5.74 -10.92
CA LEU A 77 -2.23 -4.63 -11.87
C LEU A 77 -2.57 -3.30 -11.19
N LEU A 78 -3.59 -3.28 -10.32
CA LEU A 78 -3.99 -2.08 -9.58
C LEU A 78 -2.93 -1.64 -8.57
N GLU A 79 -2.30 -2.58 -7.88
CA GLU A 79 -1.17 -2.34 -6.98
C GLU A 79 0.00 -1.71 -7.74
N ALA A 80 0.40 -2.32 -8.86
CA ALA A 80 1.47 -1.82 -9.71
C ALA A 80 1.19 -0.40 -10.20
N ALA A 81 -0.07 -0.07 -10.54
CA ALA A 81 -0.48 1.28 -10.90
C ALA A 81 -0.41 2.25 -9.71
N CYS A 82 -0.93 1.87 -8.54
CA CYS A 82 -0.88 2.70 -7.33
C CYS A 82 0.55 2.95 -6.83
N ALA A 83 1.48 2.02 -7.07
CA ALA A 83 2.89 2.15 -6.72
C ALA A 83 3.66 3.12 -7.63
N GLN A 84 3.08 3.55 -8.75
CA GLN A 84 3.75 4.46 -9.67
C GLN A 84 3.96 5.84 -9.02
N PRO A 85 5.10 6.50 -9.31
CA PRO A 85 5.34 7.85 -8.86
C PRO A 85 4.39 8.84 -9.55
N GLY A 86 4.12 9.95 -8.86
CA GLY A 86 3.07 10.88 -9.26
C GLY A 86 1.68 10.28 -9.02
N ALA A 87 0.76 11.07 -8.48
CA ALA A 87 -0.56 10.59 -8.04
C ALA A 87 -1.48 10.04 -9.17
N TRP A 88 -0.98 9.81 -10.39
CA TRP A 88 -1.80 9.38 -11.53
C TRP A 88 -2.40 7.99 -11.32
N GLY A 89 -1.63 7.02 -10.81
CA GLY A 89 -2.11 5.65 -10.64
C GLY A 89 -3.17 5.56 -9.55
N VAL A 90 -2.88 6.18 -8.41
CA VAL A 90 -3.85 6.32 -7.30
C VAL A 90 -5.14 7.01 -7.76
N ARG A 91 -5.06 8.08 -8.56
CA ARG A 91 -6.25 8.72 -9.14
C ARG A 91 -6.97 7.81 -10.14
N ALA A 92 -6.24 7.16 -11.05
CA ALA A 92 -6.83 6.28 -12.06
C ALA A 92 -7.61 5.12 -11.42
N VAL A 93 -7.09 4.55 -10.32
CA VAL A 93 -7.70 3.42 -9.61
C VAL A 93 -8.82 3.90 -8.69
N LEU A 94 -8.57 4.86 -7.79
CA LEU A 94 -9.51 5.21 -6.72
C LEU A 94 -10.61 6.21 -7.15
N SER A 95 -10.44 6.94 -8.26
CA SER A 95 -11.53 7.76 -8.82
C SER A 95 -12.51 6.94 -9.67
N ALA A 96 -12.23 5.66 -9.93
CA ALA A 96 -13.16 4.81 -10.66
C ALA A 96 -14.41 4.50 -9.81
N PRO A 97 -15.63 4.58 -10.38
CA PRO A 97 -16.86 4.34 -9.63
C PRO A 97 -16.87 2.99 -8.93
N GLY A 98 -17.13 3.00 -7.61
CA GLY A 98 -17.19 1.80 -6.78
C GLY A 98 -15.85 1.15 -6.44
N ALA A 99 -14.73 1.64 -6.98
CA ALA A 99 -13.41 1.05 -6.74
C ALA A 99 -12.97 1.21 -5.28
N LEU A 100 -13.22 2.38 -4.68
CA LEU A 100 -12.89 2.61 -3.28
C LEU A 100 -13.72 1.71 -2.36
N GLU A 101 -15.02 1.59 -2.61
CA GLU A 101 -15.93 0.68 -1.87
C GLU A 101 -15.46 -0.76 -1.99
N GLN A 102 -15.13 -1.19 -3.21
CA GLN A 102 -14.64 -2.53 -3.47
C GLN A 102 -13.32 -2.78 -2.75
N LEU A 103 -12.34 -1.88 -2.82
CA LEU A 103 -11.04 -2.09 -2.19
C LEU A 103 -11.11 -1.99 -0.66
N THR A 104 -11.98 -1.14 -0.12
CA THR A 104 -12.15 -0.95 1.33
C THR A 104 -13.16 -1.89 1.98
N SER A 105 -13.78 -2.79 1.21
CA SER A 105 -14.67 -3.80 1.78
C SER A 105 -13.89 -4.77 2.69
N GLY A 106 -14.60 -5.35 3.66
CA GLY A 106 -14.04 -6.26 4.66
C GLY A 106 -13.58 -7.61 4.08
N ALA A 107 -13.02 -8.44 4.96
CA ALA A 107 -12.48 -9.76 4.62
C ALA A 107 -13.49 -10.72 3.98
N ASP A 108 -14.79 -10.47 4.10
CA ASP A 108 -15.84 -11.33 3.55
C ASP A 108 -16.06 -11.12 2.04
N SER A 109 -15.40 -10.12 1.46
CA SER A 109 -15.54 -9.81 0.03
C SER A 109 -14.71 -10.70 -0.90
N GLU A 110 -13.73 -11.44 -0.38
CA GLU A 110 -12.90 -12.36 -1.15
C GLU A 110 -12.92 -13.76 -0.53
N SER A 111 -12.95 -14.78 -1.39
CA SER A 111 -13.07 -16.20 -1.02
C SER A 111 -11.80 -16.77 -0.41
N THR A 112 -10.63 -16.29 -0.85
CA THR A 112 -9.33 -16.86 -0.50
C THR A 112 -8.44 -15.89 0.28
N ALA A 113 -7.50 -16.42 1.06
CA ALA A 113 -6.52 -15.60 1.78
C ALA A 113 -5.65 -14.78 0.81
N ASP A 114 -5.20 -15.39 -0.28
CA ASP A 114 -4.34 -14.74 -1.27
C ASP A 114 -5.05 -13.57 -1.97
N ALA A 115 -6.33 -13.73 -2.32
CA ALA A 115 -7.12 -12.63 -2.89
C ALA A 115 -7.30 -11.48 -1.88
N LYS A 116 -7.49 -11.78 -0.59
CA LYS A 116 -7.55 -10.74 0.47
C LYS A 116 -6.24 -9.97 0.59
N VAL A 117 -5.11 -10.68 0.56
CA VAL A 117 -3.78 -10.08 0.63
C VAL A 117 -3.49 -9.23 -0.61
N ALA A 118 -3.76 -9.75 -1.81
CA ALA A 118 -3.56 -9.03 -3.07
C ALA A 118 -4.39 -7.74 -3.12
N LYS A 119 -5.68 -7.82 -2.76
CA LYS A 119 -6.56 -6.66 -2.64
C LYS A 119 -6.04 -5.61 -1.66
N PHE A 120 -5.56 -6.07 -0.50
CA PHE A 120 -4.99 -5.20 0.52
C PHE A 120 -3.69 -4.53 0.06
N ALA A 121 -2.87 -5.23 -0.73
CA ALA A 121 -1.63 -4.69 -1.29
C ALA A 121 -1.89 -3.43 -2.16
N VAL A 122 -3.02 -3.37 -2.88
CA VAL A 122 -3.44 -2.15 -3.60
C VAL A 122 -3.55 -0.93 -2.68
N LEU A 123 -4.13 -1.12 -1.49
CA LEU A 123 -4.31 -0.04 -0.51
C LEU A 123 -2.99 0.34 0.14
N GLN A 124 -2.11 -0.63 0.40
CA GLN A 124 -0.76 -0.36 0.90
C GLN A 124 0.05 0.44 -0.12
N ALA A 125 0.00 0.07 -1.41
CA ALA A 125 0.66 0.82 -2.48
C ALA A 125 0.11 2.25 -2.58
N ALA A 126 -1.21 2.43 -2.48
CA ALA A 126 -1.81 3.77 -2.46
C ALA A 126 -1.36 4.61 -1.25
N TRP A 127 -1.18 3.96 -0.09
CA TRP A 127 -0.70 4.57 1.15
C TRP A 127 0.84 4.67 1.25
N ALA A 128 1.58 4.19 0.25
CA ALA A 128 3.04 4.10 0.31
C ALA A 128 3.68 5.47 0.59
N GLY A 129 4.67 5.46 1.47
CA GLY A 129 5.31 6.67 2.05
C GLY A 129 4.66 7.17 3.33
N GLY A 130 3.41 6.80 3.60
CA GLY A 130 2.68 7.16 4.83
C GLY A 130 2.55 8.66 5.07
N GLY A 131 2.02 9.01 6.25
CA GLY A 131 1.96 10.39 6.76
C GLY A 131 1.32 11.39 5.80
N ASP A 132 1.88 12.60 5.77
CA ASP A 132 1.35 13.73 5.00
C ASP A 132 1.44 13.53 3.49
N ALA A 133 2.46 12.81 3.01
CA ALA A 133 2.65 12.55 1.59
C ALA A 133 1.54 11.65 1.02
N ALA A 134 1.18 10.58 1.74
CA ALA A 134 0.06 9.72 1.37
C ALA A 134 -1.27 10.47 1.46
N VAL A 135 -1.47 11.28 2.51
CA VAL A 135 -2.67 12.11 2.67
C VAL A 135 -2.83 13.12 1.53
N ALA A 136 -1.77 13.83 1.15
CA ALA A 136 -1.80 14.78 0.04
C ALA A 136 -2.15 14.08 -1.28
N ARG A 137 -1.53 12.93 -1.57
CA ARG A 137 -1.79 12.12 -2.77
C ARG A 137 -3.25 11.68 -2.84
N LEU A 138 -3.78 11.12 -1.75
CA LEU A 138 -5.14 10.59 -1.67
C LEU A 138 -6.22 11.68 -1.60
N SER A 139 -5.89 12.85 -1.03
CA SER A 139 -6.81 14.00 -1.02
C SER A 139 -7.08 14.55 -2.42
N SER A 140 -6.17 14.32 -3.38
CA SER A 140 -6.40 14.66 -4.79
C SER A 140 -7.48 13.81 -5.47
N VAL A 141 -7.86 12.67 -4.87
CA VAL A 141 -8.92 11.78 -5.36
C VAL A 141 -10.28 12.25 -4.88
N GLY A 142 -10.38 12.70 -3.63
CA GLY A 142 -11.62 13.17 -3.03
C GLY A 142 -11.55 13.30 -1.51
N ALA A 143 -12.52 14.02 -0.94
CA ALA A 143 -12.64 14.18 0.50
C ALA A 143 -12.87 12.82 1.19
N GLY A 144 -12.19 12.58 2.31
CA GLY A 144 -12.35 11.36 3.10
C GLY A 144 -11.69 10.09 2.53
N VAL A 145 -11.17 10.11 1.31
CA VAL A 145 -10.48 8.96 0.70
C VAL A 145 -9.26 8.55 1.53
N ALA A 146 -8.42 9.52 1.92
CA ALA A 146 -7.24 9.27 2.74
C ALA A 146 -7.59 8.61 4.08
N ALA A 147 -8.66 9.07 4.74
CA ALA A 147 -9.11 8.51 6.01
C ALA A 147 -9.56 7.05 5.86
N ARG A 148 -10.38 6.74 4.83
CA ARG A 148 -10.87 5.39 4.56
C ARG A 148 -9.74 4.42 4.21
N VAL A 149 -8.77 4.85 3.38
CA VAL A 149 -7.60 4.04 3.04
C VAL A 149 -6.74 3.81 4.29
N ARG A 150 -6.47 4.84 5.09
CA ARG A 150 -5.71 4.72 6.35
C ARG A 150 -6.35 3.74 7.31
N GLU A 151 -7.65 3.91 7.57
CA GLU A 151 -8.42 3.03 8.45
C GLU A 151 -8.30 1.59 7.98
N ARG A 152 -8.49 1.34 6.69
CA ARG A 152 -8.42 -0.01 6.12
C ARG A 152 -7.02 -0.60 6.19
N VAL A 153 -5.98 0.19 5.93
CA VAL A 153 -4.56 -0.21 6.04
C VAL A 153 -4.22 -0.60 7.47
N LEU A 154 -4.62 0.21 8.45
CA LEU A 154 -4.40 -0.09 9.88
C LEU A 154 -5.15 -1.34 10.35
N ALA A 155 -6.33 -1.61 9.79
CA ALA A 155 -7.12 -2.78 10.14
C ALA A 155 -6.54 -4.10 9.58
N GLY A 156 -5.72 -4.03 8.51
CA GLY A 156 -5.07 -5.21 7.92
C GLY A 156 -5.99 -6.08 7.04
N PRO A 157 -5.45 -6.99 6.21
CA PRO A 157 -6.18 -7.67 5.14
C PRO A 157 -7.42 -8.46 5.61
N TYR A 158 -7.35 -9.01 6.83
CA TYR A 158 -8.37 -9.89 7.40
C TYR A 158 -9.41 -9.19 8.28
N ALA A 159 -9.44 -7.86 8.30
CA ALA A 159 -10.44 -7.12 9.07
C ALA A 159 -11.87 -7.45 8.62
N VAL A 160 -12.68 -7.93 9.56
CA VAL A 160 -14.12 -8.14 9.38
C VAL A 160 -14.83 -6.89 9.87
N ARG A 161 -15.84 -6.43 9.13
CA ARG A 161 -16.73 -5.38 9.63
C ARG A 161 -17.72 -6.04 10.58
N THR A 162 -17.45 -5.96 11.88
CA THR A 162 -18.44 -6.29 12.90
C THR A 162 -19.57 -5.26 12.82
N ALA A 163 -20.73 -5.67 12.31
CA ALA A 163 -21.94 -4.88 12.47
C ALA A 163 -22.25 -4.78 13.97
N ALA A 164 -22.60 -3.58 14.44
CA ALA A 164 -23.01 -3.40 15.83
C ALA A 164 -24.25 -4.27 16.10
N PRO A 165 -24.31 -5.01 17.22
CA PRO A 165 -25.47 -5.83 17.55
C PRO A 165 -26.69 -4.92 17.66
N THR A 166 -27.72 -5.21 16.86
CA THR A 166 -29.00 -4.51 16.97
C THR A 166 -29.69 -5.05 18.21
N VAL A 167 -29.68 -4.28 19.30
CA VAL A 167 -30.42 -4.63 20.50
C VAL A 167 -31.89 -4.42 20.20
N MET A 168 -32.64 -5.50 20.02
CA MET A 168 -34.09 -5.45 19.97
C MET A 168 -34.59 -5.11 21.37
N THR A 169 -34.86 -3.83 21.63
CA THR A 169 -35.70 -3.42 22.76
C THR A 169 -37.13 -3.88 22.45
N GLU A 170 -37.56 -4.96 23.10
CA GLU A 170 -38.98 -5.31 23.21
C GLU A 170 -39.71 -4.16 23.93
N ALA A 171 -40.82 -3.72 23.34
CA ALA A 171 -41.70 -2.67 23.84
C ALA A 171 -42.88 -3.28 24.62
#